data_AF-A0A7X5TCC3-F1
#
_entry.id   AF-A0A7X5TCC3-F1
#
_cell.length_a   1.000
_cell.length_b   1.000
_cell.length_c   1.000
_cell.angle_alpha   90.00
_cell.angle_beta   90.00
_cell.angle_gamma   90.00
#
_symmetry.space_group_name_H-M   'P 1'
#
loop_
_entity.id
_entity.type
_entity.pdbx_description
1 polymer ?
#
loop_
_entity_poly.entity_id
_entity_poly.type
_entity_poly.pdbx_seq_one_letter_code
_entity_poly.pdbx_strand_id
1 'polypeptide(L)'
;MKLDEFDLSDANLSGFFTRNDSLFLVIDDWREKKVQIEFPFFQHFKYEFGDVLSQVEEVALPDEIIDRFFKKYFEKIPDAHEFKLYRLIDIDDHTVAEIISHKLVITGVE
;
A
#
# COMPACT_ATOMS: atom_id res chain seq x y z
N MET A 1 6.25 -1.14 14.98
CA MET A 1 5.45 0.07 14.75
C MET A 1 4.17 -0.38 14.07
N LYS A 2 3.02 -0.13 14.69
CA LYS A 2 1.73 -0.38 14.04
C LYS A 2 1.40 0.78 13.10
N LEU A 3 0.53 0.55 12.12
CA LEU A 3 0.08 1.61 11.20
C LEU A 3 -0.47 2.82 11.98
N ASP A 4 -1.19 2.54 13.07
CA ASP A 4 -1.79 3.52 13.99
C ASP A 4 -0.77 4.44 14.70
N GLU A 5 0.53 4.09 14.67
CA GLU A 5 1.61 4.91 15.24
C GLU A 5 2.32 5.76 14.18
N PHE A 6 1.99 5.58 12.90
CA PHE A 6 2.57 6.33 11.80
C PHE A 6 1.62 7.44 11.38
N ASP A 7 1.87 8.64 11.89
CA ASP A 7 1.16 9.83 11.45
C ASP A 7 1.64 10.23 10.05
N LEU A 8 0.78 9.98 9.07
CA LEU A 8 0.99 10.34 7.67
C LEU A 8 0.62 11.79 7.39
N SER A 9 0.11 12.54 8.37
CA SER A 9 -0.26 13.94 8.20
C SER A 9 0.92 14.73 7.63
N ASP A 10 0.68 15.38 6.51
CA ASP A 10 1.65 16.18 5.76
C ASP A 10 2.80 15.38 5.11
N ALA A 11 2.64 14.07 4.90
CA ALA A 11 3.66 13.22 4.30
C ALA A 11 3.54 13.12 2.77
N ASN A 12 4.64 13.10 2.03
CA ASN A 12 4.66 13.00 0.58
C ASN A 12 5.16 11.65 0.12
N LEU A 13 4.50 11.04 -0.88
CA LEU A 13 5.08 9.89 -1.57
C LEU A 13 6.21 10.35 -2.49
N SER A 14 7.45 10.17 -2.07
CA SER A 14 8.63 10.63 -2.80
C SER A 14 9.13 9.64 -3.85
N GLY A 15 8.74 8.37 -3.73
CA GLY A 15 9.01 7.38 -4.76
C GLY A 15 8.56 5.98 -4.40
N PHE A 16 8.77 5.06 -5.35
CA PHE A 16 8.54 3.64 -5.14
C PHE A 16 9.52 2.79 -5.97
N PHE A 17 9.77 1.57 -5.51
CA PHE A 17 10.57 0.58 -6.24
C PHE A 17 10.14 -0.83 -5.87
N THR A 18 10.57 -1.82 -6.65
CA THR A 18 10.27 -3.24 -6.39
C THR A 18 11.56 -4.02 -6.16
N ARG A 19 11.51 -5.00 -5.25
CA ARG A 19 12.63 -5.93 -4.98
C ARG A 19 12.09 -7.23 -4.39
N ASN A 20 12.48 -8.37 -4.95
CA ASN A 20 12.11 -9.71 -4.45
C ASN A 20 10.59 -9.89 -4.22
N ASP A 21 9.77 -9.56 -5.21
CA ASP A 21 8.29 -9.60 -5.14
C ASP A 21 7.65 -8.69 -4.09
N SER A 22 8.43 -7.79 -3.47
CA SER A 22 7.93 -6.73 -2.61
C SER A 22 7.87 -5.40 -3.36
N LEU A 23 6.85 -4.59 -3.05
CA LEU A 23 6.79 -3.18 -3.40
C LEU A 23 7.27 -2.36 -2.19
N PHE A 24 8.10 -1.36 -2.45
CA PHE A 24 8.58 -0.42 -1.45
C PHE A 24 8.10 0.97 -1.83
N LEU A 25 7.42 1.63 -0.91
CA LEU A 25 7.08 3.05 -1.00
C LEU A 25 8.04 3.84 -0.11
N VAL A 26 8.50 4.98 -0.60
CA VAL A 26 9.29 5.94 0.15
C VAL A 26 8.40 7.15 0.42
N ILE A 27 8.21 7.43 1.70
CA ILE A 27 7.36 8.51 2.18
C ILE A 27 8.24 9.50 2.93
N ASP A 28 8.22 10.76 2.52
CA ASP A 28 8.94 11.84 3.17
C ASP A 28 7.97 12.55 4.12
N ASP A 29 8.29 12.63 5.42
CA ASP A 29 7.51 13.44 6.36
C ASP A 29 7.80 14.94 6.19
N TRP A 30 7.02 15.79 6.85
CA TRP A 30 7.21 17.25 6.83
C TRP A 30 8.56 17.73 7.39
N ARG A 31 9.32 16.86 8.05
CA ARG A 31 10.67 17.11 8.59
C ARG A 31 11.77 16.54 7.69
N GLU A 32 11.45 16.15 6.45
CA GLU A 32 12.36 15.50 5.50
C GLU A 32 12.89 14.13 5.97
N LYS A 33 12.26 13.51 6.97
CA LYS A 33 12.58 12.14 7.36
C LYS A 33 11.96 11.16 6.37
N LYS A 34 12.71 10.13 6.04
CA LYS A 34 12.28 9.13 5.06
C LYS A 34 11.79 7.89 5.75
N VAL A 35 10.54 7.53 5.50
CA VAL A 35 9.95 6.28 5.95
C VAL A 35 9.76 5.37 4.76
N GLN A 36 10.24 4.14 4.91
CA GLN A 36 10.07 3.12 3.89
C GLN A 36 8.99 2.13 4.31
N ILE A 37 7.94 2.02 3.51
CA ILE A 37 6.87 1.04 3.68
C ILE A 37 7.06 -0.08 2.67
N GLU A 38 7.15 -1.31 3.15
CA GLU A 38 7.22 -2.53 2.35
C GLU A 38 5.86 -3.23 2.31
N PHE A 39 5.47 -3.64 1.10
CA PHE A 39 4.33 -4.49 0.79
C PHE A 39 4.88 -5.80 0.19
N PRO A 40 5.13 -6.83 1.01
CA PRO A 40 5.69 -8.09 0.53
C PRO A 40 4.68 -8.91 -0.28
N PHE A 41 5.19 -9.65 -1.26
CA PHE A 41 4.37 -10.43 -2.20
C PHE A 41 3.24 -9.61 -2.82
N PHE A 42 3.54 -8.36 -3.21
CA PHE A 42 2.53 -7.49 -3.81
C PHE A 42 2.15 -8.01 -5.18
N GLN A 43 0.89 -7.80 -5.55
CA GLN A 43 0.33 -8.38 -6.77
C GLN A 43 -0.30 -7.33 -7.69
N HIS A 44 -0.68 -6.21 -7.10
CA HIS A 44 -1.22 -5.07 -7.81
C HIS A 44 -0.69 -3.80 -7.17
N PHE A 45 -0.35 -2.86 -8.03
CA PHE A 45 -0.02 -1.50 -7.67
C PHE A 45 -0.61 -0.58 -8.72
N LYS A 46 -1.55 0.26 -8.30
CA LYS A 46 -2.06 1.39 -9.08
C LYS A 46 -1.62 2.66 -8.37
N TYR A 47 -1.11 3.61 -9.12
CA TYR A 47 -0.70 4.91 -8.61
C TYR A 47 -1.21 6.02 -9.52
N GLU A 48 -1.78 7.04 -8.91
CA GLU A 48 -2.19 8.29 -9.53
C GLU A 48 -1.45 9.43 -8.81
N PHE A 49 -1.04 10.44 -9.57
CA PHE A 49 -0.47 11.64 -8.96
C PHE A 49 -1.54 12.29 -8.09
N GLY A 50 -1.23 12.48 -6.81
CA GLY A 50 -2.04 13.26 -5.89
C GLY A 50 -1.18 14.23 -5.10
N ASP A 51 -1.82 14.90 -4.15
CA ASP A 51 -1.18 15.84 -3.24
C ASP A 51 -0.55 15.09 -2.05
N VAL A 52 -0.61 15.71 -0.88
CA VAL A 52 -0.01 15.21 0.35
C VAL A 52 -0.84 14.05 0.89
N LEU A 53 -0.18 12.99 1.36
CA LEU A 53 -0.84 11.85 1.99
C LEU A 53 -1.47 12.28 3.31
N SER A 54 -2.65 11.74 3.58
CA SER A 54 -3.39 11.90 4.82
C SER A 54 -3.36 10.61 5.64
N GLN A 55 -3.65 9.48 4.98
CA GLN A 55 -3.81 8.20 5.66
C GLN A 55 -3.54 7.00 4.76
N VAL A 56 -3.33 5.84 5.39
CA VAL A 56 -3.36 4.53 4.75
C VAL A 56 -4.52 3.74 5.33
N GLU A 57 -5.41 3.27 4.47
CA GLU A 57 -6.52 2.40 4.85
C GLU A 57 -6.19 0.95 4.49
N GLU A 58 -6.45 0.04 5.43
CA GLU A 58 -6.51 -1.39 5.16
C GLU A 58 -7.96 -1.79 4.99
N VAL A 59 -8.32 -2.26 3.80
CA VAL A 59 -9.68 -2.72 3.48
C VAL A 59 -9.67 -4.17 3.02
N ALA A 60 -10.75 -4.88 3.36
CA ALA A 60 -10.99 -6.21 2.82
C ALA A 60 -11.06 -6.12 1.28
N LEU A 61 -10.49 -7.12 0.59
CA LEU A 61 -10.58 -7.18 -0.85
C LEU A 61 -12.05 -7.33 -1.27
N PRO A 62 -12.57 -6.45 -2.14
CA PRO A 62 -13.90 -6.63 -2.73
C PRO A 62 -13.96 -7.92 -3.55
N ASP A 63 -15.08 -8.65 -3.49
CA ASP A 63 -15.29 -9.91 -4.22
C ASP A 63 -14.96 -9.79 -5.72
N GLU A 64 -15.28 -8.67 -6.34
CA GLU A 64 -14.96 -8.42 -7.76
C GLU A 64 -13.46 -8.35 -8.04
N ILE A 65 -12.70 -7.77 -7.11
CA ILE A 65 -11.24 -7.70 -7.18
C ILE A 65 -10.67 -9.09 -6.91
N ILE A 66 -11.18 -9.82 -5.91
CA ILE A 66 -10.82 -11.21 -5.61
C ILE A 66 -10.98 -12.05 -6.87
N ASP A 67 -12.16 -12.05 -7.48
CA ASP A 67 -12.45 -12.85 -8.66
C ASP A 67 -11.51 -12.55 -9.83
N ARG A 68 -11.30 -11.27 -10.14
CA ARG A 68 -10.42 -10.85 -11.23
C ARG A 68 -8.96 -11.16 -10.95
N PHE A 69 -8.54 -10.92 -9.71
CA PHE A 69 -7.19 -11.12 -9.24
C PHE A 69 -6.84 -12.61 -9.21
N PHE A 70 -7.59 -13.40 -8.45
CA PHE A 70 -7.31 -14.83 -8.31
C PHE A 70 -7.46 -15.59 -9.62
N LYS A 71 -8.45 -15.28 -10.47
CA LYS A 71 -8.54 -15.93 -11.80
C LYS A 71 -7.34 -15.65 -12.70
N LYS A 72 -6.66 -14.51 -12.53
CA LYS A 72 -5.50 -14.14 -13.36
C LYS A 72 -4.20 -14.77 -12.88
N TYR A 73 -4.03 -14.91 -11.56
CA TYR A 73 -2.76 -15.31 -10.95
C TYR A 73 -2.77 -16.71 -10.32
N PHE A 74 -3.94 -17.31 -10.13
CA PHE A 74 -4.11 -18.61 -9.49
C PHE A 74 -5.04 -19.51 -10.31
N GLU A 75 -4.70 -20.79 -10.43
CA GLU A 75 -5.57 -21.77 -11.10
C GLU A 75 -6.84 -22.08 -10.31
N LYS A 76 -6.81 -21.90 -8.98
CA LYS A 76 -7.95 -21.99 -8.08
C LYS A 76 -7.90 -20.85 -7.08
N ILE A 77 -9.04 -20.19 -6.87
CA ILE A 77 -9.22 -19.22 -5.79
C ILE A 77 -9.09 -19.98 -4.46
N PRO A 78 -8.11 -19.66 -3.60
CA PRO A 78 -7.99 -20.30 -2.30
C PRO A 78 -9.15 -19.87 -1.39
N ASP A 79 -9.72 -20.82 -0.65
CA ASP A 79 -10.86 -20.58 0.26
C ASP A 79 -10.54 -19.57 1.38
N ALA A 80 -9.25 -19.44 1.71
CA ALA A 80 -8.72 -18.39 2.57
C ALA A 80 -7.51 -17.77 1.88
N HIS A 81 -7.52 -16.45 1.71
CA HIS A 81 -6.36 -15.71 1.26
C HIS A 81 -5.94 -14.69 2.31
N GLU A 82 -4.63 -14.51 2.47
CA GLU A 82 -4.08 -13.51 3.39
C GLU A 82 -3.94 -12.13 2.74
N PHE A 83 -4.30 -12.00 1.45
CA PHE A 83 -4.23 -10.72 0.74
C PHE A 83 -5.25 -9.72 1.27
N LYS A 84 -4.80 -8.47 1.31
CA LYS A 84 -5.55 -7.27 1.71
C LYS A 84 -5.35 -6.18 0.67
N LEU A 85 -6.31 -5.26 0.60
CA LEU A 85 -6.19 -4.05 -0.21
C LEU A 85 -5.78 -2.90 0.69
N TYR A 86 -4.67 -2.27 0.35
CA TYR A 86 -4.17 -1.06 0.99
C TYR A 86 -4.43 0.12 0.09
N ARG A 87 -5.02 1.18 0.64
CA ARG A 87 -5.27 2.43 -0.06
C ARG A 87 -4.51 3.56 0.60
N LEU A 88 -3.74 4.30 -0.18
CA LEU A 88 -3.17 5.57 0.26
C LEU A 88 -4.15 6.67 -0.16
N ILE A 89 -4.55 7.49 0.81
CA ILE A 89 -5.52 8.55 0.64
C ILE A 89 -4.81 9.90 0.84
N ASP A 90 -5.07 10.86 -0.03
CA ASP A 90 -4.58 12.22 0.11
C ASP A 90 -5.45 13.09 1.04
N ILE A 91 -5.04 14.33 1.23
CA ILE A 91 -5.76 15.32 2.05
C ILE A 91 -7.15 15.70 1.51
N ASP A 92 -7.46 15.39 0.25
CA ASP A 92 -8.75 15.64 -0.39
C ASP A 92 -9.64 14.37 -0.43
N ASP A 93 -9.30 13.36 0.37
CA ASP A 93 -9.97 12.05 0.44
C ASP A 93 -9.93 11.25 -0.89
N HIS A 94 -8.99 11.55 -1.79
CA HIS A 94 -8.80 10.79 -3.02
C HIS A 94 -7.80 9.65 -2.83
N THR A 95 -8.11 8.49 -3.43
CA THR A 95 -7.19 7.35 -3.43
C THR A 95 -6.08 7.56 -4.44
N VAL A 96 -4.86 7.82 -3.96
CA VAL A 96 -3.67 8.04 -4.80
C VAL A 96 -2.92 6.75 -5.10
N ALA A 97 -3.03 5.73 -4.24
CA ALA A 97 -2.48 4.42 -4.53
C ALA A 97 -3.37 3.28 -4.03
N GLU A 98 -3.44 2.20 -4.81
CA GLU A 98 -4.08 0.94 -4.42
C GLU A 98 -3.10 -0.21 -4.56
N ILE A 99 -2.91 -0.97 -3.47
CA ILE A 99 -1.91 -2.02 -3.37
C ILE A 99 -2.55 -3.29 -2.82
N ILE A 100 -2.36 -4.41 -3.52
CA ILE A 100 -2.79 -5.73 -3.03
C ILE A 100 -1.57 -6.49 -2.53
N SER A 101 -1.54 -6.80 -1.23
CA SER A 101 -0.41 -7.48 -0.57
C SER A 101 -0.89 -8.27 0.65
N HIS A 102 -0.06 -9.20 1.14
CA HIS A 102 -0.36 -9.97 2.35
C HIS A 102 -0.39 -9.09 3.62
N LYS A 103 0.47 -8.07 3.65
CA LYS A 103 0.62 -7.19 4.81
C LYS A 103 1.31 -5.89 4.40
N LEU A 104 1.37 -4.97 5.34
CA LEU A 104 2.21 -3.78 5.29
C LEU A 104 3.28 -3.87 6.38
N VAL A 105 4.53 -3.53 6.06
CA VAL A 105 5.65 -3.51 7.00
C VAL A 105 6.39 -2.18 6.91
N ILE A 106 6.60 -1.50 8.03
CA ILE A 106 7.45 -0.31 8.10
C ILE A 106 8.89 -0.78 8.30
N THR A 107 9.77 -0.48 7.34
CA THR A 107 11.12 -1.09 7.23
C THR A 107 12.27 -0.14 7.56
N GLY A 108 12.01 1.16 7.65
CA GLY A 108 13.04 2.14 8.02
C GLY A 108 12.46 3.52 8.26
N VAL A 109 13.14 4.28 9.13
CA VAL A 109 12.97 5.72 9.36
C VAL A 109 14.39 6.30 9.32
N GLU A 110 14.73 7.05 8.29
CA GLU A 110 15.99 7.82 8.18
C GLU A 110 15.75 9.29 8.53
#